data_AF-A0A7X8WPN3-F1
#
_entry.id   AF-A0A7X8WPN3-F1
#
_cell.length_a   1.000
_cell.length_b   1.000
_cell.length_c   1.000
_cell.angle_alpha   90.00
_cell.angle_beta   90.00
_cell.angle_gamma   90.00
#
_symmetry.space_group_name_H-M   'P 1'
#
loop_
_entity.id
_entity.type
_entity.pdbx_description
1 polymer ?
#
loop_
_entity_poly.entity_id
_entity_poly.type
_entity_poly.pdbx_seq_one_letter_code
_entity_poly.pdbx_strand_id
1 'polypeptide(L)'
;DDGDVVLPPLHQEAEAALQAENYDEALAAYDKALAENPQDEEAQRGKARVGLMQRTHDADVQQVRANAADHPDDVAAQVAVADLDLLGGHVKDAFERLVKYIGRSTGEDKDTARLHLLELYSVVGDQDERVALSRRKLAAALF
;
A
#
# COMPACT_ATOMS: atom_id res chain seq x y z
N ASP A 1 0.15 25.65 20.53
CA ASP A 1 -1.27 25.53 20.90
C ASP A 1 -1.75 24.32 20.13
N ASP A 2 -1.33 23.14 20.60
CA ASP A 2 -1.60 21.87 19.94
C ASP A 2 -2.97 21.45 20.43
N GLY A 3 -4.01 22.07 19.86
CA GLY A 3 -5.39 21.66 20.11
C GLY A 3 -5.51 20.20 19.74
N ASP A 4 -5.90 19.36 20.70
CA ASP A 4 -6.14 17.93 20.50
C ASP A 4 -6.94 17.74 19.20
N VAL A 5 -6.28 17.25 18.16
CA VAL A 5 -6.93 16.96 16.88
C VAL A 5 -7.74 15.70 17.11
N VAL A 6 -8.99 15.89 17.53
CA VAL A 6 -9.95 14.81 17.65
C VAL A 6 -10.22 14.28 16.24
N LEU A 7 -9.81 13.04 15.99
CA LEU A 7 -10.08 12.36 14.72
C LEU A 7 -11.59 12.32 14.44
N PRO A 8 -12.04 12.33 13.18
CA PRO A 8 -13.44 12.07 12.85
C PRO A 8 -13.92 10.72 13.44
N PRO A 9 -15.21 10.56 13.80
CA PRO A 9 -15.69 9.34 14.47
C PRO A 9 -15.35 8.03 13.75
N LEU A 10 -15.47 7.98 12.42
CA LEU A 10 -15.15 6.78 11.62
C LEU A 10 -13.64 6.50 11.59
N HIS A 11 -12.79 7.52 11.73
CA HIS A 11 -11.35 7.33 11.89
C HIS A 11 -11.04 6.77 13.27
N GLN A 12 -11.73 7.23 14.33
CA GLN A 12 -11.60 6.64 15.67
C GLN A 12 -12.04 5.17 15.71
N GLU A 13 -13.16 4.83 15.05
CA GLU A 13 -13.63 3.44 14.89
C GLU A 13 -12.55 2.58 14.20
N ALA A 14 -11.95 3.09 13.12
CA ALA A 14 -10.89 2.40 12.40
C ALA A 14 -9.62 2.20 13.26
N GLU A 15 -9.18 3.23 13.99
CA GLU A 15 -8.02 3.15 14.87
C GLU A 15 -8.26 2.18 16.05
N ALA A 16 -9.47 2.16 16.62
CA ALA A 16 -9.84 1.20 17.67
C ALA A 16 -9.84 -0.24 17.14
N ALA A 17 -10.38 -0.46 15.93
CA ALA A 17 -10.35 -1.76 15.28
C ALA A 17 -8.91 -2.21 14.97
N LEU A 18 -8.05 -1.30 14.50
CA LEU A 18 -6.61 -1.57 14.31
C LEU A 18 -5.91 -1.97 15.61
N GLN A 19 -6.20 -1.30 16.73
CA GLN A 19 -5.66 -1.66 18.04
C GLN A 19 -6.08 -3.06 18.50
N ALA A 20 -7.25 -3.52 18.06
CA ALA A 20 -7.75 -4.87 18.27
C ALA A 20 -7.30 -5.87 17.19
N GLU A 21 -6.42 -5.46 16.27
CA GLU A 21 -5.99 -6.23 15.09
C GLU A 21 -7.16 -6.70 14.20
N ASN A 22 -8.31 -6.03 14.29
CA ASN A 22 -9.48 -6.29 13.47
C ASN A 22 -9.41 -5.47 12.17
N TYR A 23 -8.58 -5.92 11.24
CA TYR A 23 -8.35 -5.22 9.97
C TYR A 23 -9.63 -5.08 9.13
N ASP A 24 -10.52 -6.08 9.14
CA ASP A 24 -11.77 -6.03 8.37
C ASP A 24 -12.70 -4.92 8.90
N GLU A 25 -12.81 -4.77 10.22
CA GLU A 25 -13.61 -3.69 10.82
C GLU A 25 -12.98 -2.32 10.57
N ALA A 26 -11.64 -2.22 10.63
CA ALA A 26 -10.93 -0.99 10.31
C ALA A 26 -11.12 -0.57 8.84
N LEU A 27 -11.04 -1.52 7.89
CA LEU A 27 -11.34 -1.26 6.48
C LEU A 27 -12.78 -0.79 6.29
N ALA A 28 -13.74 -1.47 6.94
CA ALA A 28 -15.15 -1.10 6.85
C ALA A 28 -15.41 0.32 7.38
N ALA A 29 -14.74 0.73 8.46
CA ALA A 29 -14.85 2.08 9.01
C ALA A 29 -14.30 3.14 8.05
N TYR A 30 -13.12 2.92 7.45
CA TYR A 30 -12.60 3.82 6.42
C TYR A 30 -13.43 3.83 5.14
N ASP A 31 -14.02 2.71 4.75
CA ASP A 31 -14.94 2.66 3.61
C ASP A 31 -16.20 3.51 3.84
N LYS A 32 -16.77 3.46 5.05
CA LYS A 32 -17.85 4.38 5.43
C LYS A 32 -17.38 5.84 5.36
N ALA A 33 -16.19 6.15 5.87
CA ALA A 33 -15.65 7.51 5.84
C ALA A 33 -15.48 8.03 4.42
N LEU A 34 -15.00 7.19 3.50
CA LEU A 34 -14.84 7.52 2.09
C LEU A 34 -16.16 7.58 1.33
N ALA A 35 -17.19 6.85 1.77
CA ALA A 35 -18.53 7.01 1.24
C ALA A 35 -19.14 8.37 1.64
N GLU A 36 -18.84 8.89 2.84
CA GLU A 36 -19.27 10.22 3.29
C GLU A 36 -18.45 11.34 2.63
N ASN A 37 -17.13 11.16 2.54
CA ASN A 37 -16.22 12.10 1.90
C ASN A 37 -15.18 11.37 1.04
N PRO A 38 -15.44 11.20 -0.28
CA PRO A 38 -14.50 10.54 -1.19
C PRO A 38 -13.15 11.26 -1.35
N GLN A 39 -13.03 12.51 -0.91
CA GLN A 39 -11.81 13.31 -0.96
C GLN A 39 -11.06 13.36 0.39
N ASP A 40 -11.49 12.57 1.37
CA ASP A 40 -10.78 12.43 2.65
C ASP A 40 -9.47 11.68 2.44
N GLU A 41 -8.39 12.44 2.19
CA GLU A 41 -7.08 11.87 1.97
C GLU A 41 -6.58 11.06 3.18
N GLU A 42 -6.95 11.43 4.40
CA GLU A 42 -6.53 10.69 5.60
C GLU A 42 -7.25 9.35 5.69
N ALA A 43 -8.53 9.28 5.33
CA ALA A 43 -9.24 8.00 5.23
C ALA A 43 -8.70 7.12 4.08
N GLN A 44 -8.31 7.71 2.95
CA GLN A 44 -7.68 6.97 1.84
C GLN A 44 -6.34 6.37 2.28
N ARG A 45 -5.49 7.17 2.93
CA ARG A 45 -4.20 6.72 3.51
C ARG A 45 -4.42 5.65 4.56
N GLY A 46 -5.36 5.87 5.48
CA GLY A 46 -5.74 4.94 6.53
C GLY A 46 -6.16 3.59 5.98
N LYS A 47 -7.09 3.57 5.01
CA LYS A 47 -7.53 2.35 4.34
C LYS A 47 -6.36 1.60 3.69
N ALA A 48 -5.51 2.30 2.96
CA ALA A 48 -4.35 1.68 2.32
C ALA A 48 -3.39 1.08 3.35
N ARG A 49 -3.15 1.76 4.47
CA ARG A 49 -2.30 1.28 5.57
C ARG A 49 -2.88 0.03 6.23
N VAL A 50 -4.18 0.02 6.51
CA VAL A 50 -4.87 -1.17 7.06
C VAL A 50 -4.72 -2.35 6.10
N GLY A 51 -4.94 -2.13 4.80
CA GLY A 51 -4.78 -3.18 3.78
C GLY A 51 -3.36 -3.76 3.72
N LEU A 52 -2.33 -2.91 3.83
CA LEU A 52 -0.95 -3.36 3.93
C LEU A 52 -0.73 -4.22 5.18
N MET A 53 -1.19 -3.77 6.35
CA MET A 53 -1.06 -4.52 7.61
C MET A 53 -1.77 -5.87 7.52
N GLN A 54 -2.98 -5.91 6.97
CA GLN A 54 -3.74 -7.14 6.79
C GLN A 54 -3.01 -8.16 5.90
N ARG A 55 -2.50 -7.74 4.75
CA ARG A 55 -1.78 -8.63 3.81
C ARG A 55 -0.47 -9.17 4.38
N THR A 56 0.11 -8.46 5.35
CA THR A 56 1.43 -8.80 5.91
C THR A 56 1.37 -9.44 7.29
N HIS A 57 0.20 -9.46 7.95
CA HIS A 57 0.02 -9.93 9.32
C HIS A 57 0.57 -11.34 9.56
N ASP A 58 0.20 -12.30 8.70
CA ASP A 58 0.59 -13.71 8.81
C ASP A 58 1.77 -14.08 7.88
N ALA A 59 2.44 -13.10 7.28
CA ALA A 59 3.46 -13.38 6.28
C ALA A 59 4.75 -13.93 6.90
N ASP A 60 5.21 -15.09 6.42
CA ASP A 60 6.58 -15.53 6.66
C ASP A 60 7.54 -14.71 5.79
N VAL A 61 8.25 -13.77 6.43
CA VAL A 61 9.16 -12.84 5.76
C VAL A 61 10.23 -13.55 4.94
N GLN A 62 10.78 -14.66 5.43
CA GLN A 62 11.84 -15.38 4.71
C GLN A 62 11.26 -16.10 3.50
N GLN A 63 10.11 -16.75 3.69
CA GLN A 63 9.43 -17.45 2.59
C GLN A 63 8.98 -16.49 1.49
N VAL A 64 8.44 -15.32 1.83
CA VAL A 64 8.02 -14.31 0.83
C VAL A 64 9.23 -13.78 0.06
N ARG A 65 10.35 -13.49 0.75
CA ARG A 65 11.59 -13.04 0.10
C ARG A 65 12.17 -14.11 -0.82
N ALA A 66 12.19 -15.37 -0.39
CA ALA A 66 12.63 -16.50 -1.21
C ALA A 66 11.73 -16.67 -2.45
N ASN A 67 10.40 -16.69 -2.26
CA ASN A 67 9.43 -16.81 -3.34
C ASN A 67 9.60 -15.72 -4.40
N ALA A 68 9.79 -14.46 -3.98
CA ALA A 68 10.02 -13.37 -4.93
C ALA A 68 11.37 -13.45 -5.66
N ALA A 69 12.38 -14.10 -5.07
CA ALA A 69 13.66 -14.33 -5.71
C ALA A 69 13.57 -15.47 -6.75
N ASP A 70 12.87 -16.55 -6.40
CA ASP A 70 12.71 -17.73 -7.24
C ASP A 70 11.69 -17.51 -8.39
N HIS A 71 10.73 -16.60 -8.17
CA HIS A 71 9.66 -16.29 -9.13
C HIS A 71 9.69 -14.81 -9.53
N PRO A 72 10.71 -14.37 -10.29
CA PRO A 72 10.89 -12.95 -10.64
C PRO A 72 9.80 -12.39 -11.55
N ASP A 73 9.05 -13.24 -12.26
CA ASP A 73 7.99 -12.87 -13.20
C ASP A 73 6.58 -13.12 -12.64
N ASP A 74 6.45 -13.66 -11.43
CA ASP A 74 5.17 -13.84 -10.74
C ASP A 74 4.75 -12.53 -10.05
N VAL A 75 3.62 -11.96 -10.48
CA VAL A 75 3.10 -10.70 -9.94
C VAL A 75 2.79 -10.79 -8.45
N ALA A 76 2.20 -11.90 -7.99
CA ALA A 76 1.82 -12.08 -6.60
C ALA A 76 3.07 -12.14 -5.71
N ALA A 77 4.12 -12.84 -6.17
CA ALA A 77 5.40 -12.88 -5.47
C ALA A 77 6.05 -11.49 -5.36
N GLN A 78 6.04 -10.71 -6.44
CA GLN A 78 6.64 -9.37 -6.45
C GLN A 78 5.87 -8.34 -5.61
N VAL A 79 4.55 -8.44 -5.60
CA VAL A 79 3.67 -7.62 -4.76
C VAL A 79 3.86 -7.93 -3.28
N ALA A 80 3.87 -9.20 -2.89
CA ALA A 80 4.01 -9.60 -1.50
C ALA A 80 5.34 -9.13 -0.88
N VAL A 81 6.46 -9.24 -1.62
CA VAL A 81 7.73 -8.73 -1.11
C VAL A 81 7.81 -7.20 -1.11
N ALA A 82 7.10 -6.51 -2.03
CA ALA A 82 7.00 -5.05 -2.01
C ALA A 82 6.23 -4.56 -0.78
N ASP A 83 5.18 -5.28 -0.36
CA ASP A 83 4.47 -5.02 0.89
C ASP A 83 5.41 -5.16 2.09
N LEU A 84 6.20 -6.25 2.17
CA LEU A 84 7.18 -6.43 3.25
C LEU A 84 8.29 -5.37 3.25
N ASP A 85 8.77 -4.98 2.07
CA ASP A 85 9.75 -3.92 1.93
C ASP A 85 9.16 -2.59 2.45
N LEU A 86 7.91 -2.27 2.10
CA LEU A 86 7.24 -1.06 2.58
C LEU A 86 6.98 -1.08 4.09
N LEU A 87 6.44 -2.19 4.62
CA LEU A 87 6.19 -2.36 6.05
C LEU A 87 7.48 -2.20 6.87
N GLY A 88 8.61 -2.69 6.34
CA GLY A 88 9.94 -2.52 6.94
C GLY A 88 10.56 -1.13 6.77
N GLY A 89 9.86 -0.18 6.14
CA GLY A 89 10.35 1.18 5.88
C GLY A 89 11.23 1.33 4.63
N HIS A 90 11.46 0.26 3.87
CA HIS A 90 12.22 0.25 2.62
C HIS A 90 11.35 0.74 1.44
N VAL A 91 10.76 1.93 1.59
CA VAL A 91 9.82 2.55 0.62
C VAL A 91 10.37 2.56 -0.80
N LYS A 92 11.63 2.98 -0.97
CA LYS A 92 12.28 3.07 -2.28
C LYS A 92 12.40 1.70 -2.95
N ASP A 93 12.72 0.66 -2.19
CA ASP A 93 12.95 -0.68 -2.72
C ASP A 93 11.62 -1.32 -3.16
N ALA A 94 10.55 -1.13 -2.36
CA ALA A 94 9.19 -1.53 -2.72
C ALA A 94 8.75 -0.91 -4.05
N PHE A 95 8.92 0.41 -4.19
CA PHE A 95 8.57 1.14 -5.41
C PHE A 95 9.41 0.73 -6.61
N GLU A 96 10.73 0.67 -6.47
CA GLU A 96 11.64 0.31 -7.57
C GLU A 96 11.39 -1.10 -8.08
N ARG A 97 11.07 -2.04 -7.20
CA ARG A 97 10.70 -3.41 -7.56
C ARG A 97 9.48 -3.45 -8.46
N LEU A 98 8.39 -2.81 -8.06
CA LEU A 98 7.14 -2.83 -8.83
C LEU A 98 7.29 -2.06 -10.13
N VAL A 99 7.97 -0.91 -10.15
CA VAL A 99 8.25 -0.19 -11.40
C VAL A 99 9.06 -1.06 -12.37
N LYS A 100 10.10 -1.77 -11.88
CA LYS A 100 10.89 -2.68 -12.71
C LYS A 100 10.06 -3.86 -13.22
N TYR A 101 9.18 -4.43 -12.40
CA TYR A 101 8.26 -5.49 -12.82
C TYR A 101 7.30 -5.01 -13.92
N ILE A 102 6.64 -3.86 -13.71
CA ILE A 102 5.69 -3.26 -14.64
C ILE A 102 6.32 -3.01 -16.02
N GLY A 103 7.56 -2.56 -16.06
CA GLY A 103 8.29 -2.29 -17.31
C GLY A 103 8.59 -3.52 -18.16
N ARG A 104 8.60 -4.74 -17.58
CA ARG A 104 8.82 -6.00 -18.30
C ARG A 104 7.58 -6.89 -18.44
N SER A 105 6.56 -6.65 -17.62
CA SER A 105 5.28 -7.38 -17.66
C SER A 105 4.34 -6.83 -18.74
N THR A 106 3.32 -7.61 -19.11
CA THR A 106 2.23 -7.20 -20.00
C THR A 106 0.90 -7.78 -19.51
N GLY A 107 -0.22 -7.31 -20.07
CA GLY A 107 -1.55 -7.83 -19.72
C GLY A 107 -1.93 -7.61 -18.25
N GLU A 108 -2.67 -8.57 -17.70
CA GLU A 108 -3.26 -8.51 -16.36
C GLU A 108 -2.20 -8.38 -15.25
N ASP A 109 -1.05 -9.05 -15.38
CA ASP A 109 0.05 -8.94 -14.42
C ASP A 109 0.58 -7.51 -14.31
N LYS A 110 0.69 -6.81 -15.45
CA LYS A 110 1.10 -5.41 -15.49
C LYS A 110 0.10 -4.53 -14.76
N ASP A 111 -1.19 -4.75 -14.98
CA ASP A 111 -2.25 -3.95 -14.40
C ASP A 111 -2.37 -4.20 -12.89
N THR A 112 -2.27 -5.47 -12.45
CA THR A 112 -2.21 -5.86 -11.04
C THR A 112 -1.06 -5.16 -10.31
N ALA A 113 0.16 -5.22 -10.86
CA ALA A 113 1.31 -4.55 -10.25
C ALA A 113 1.18 -3.02 -10.23
N ARG A 114 0.55 -2.42 -11.26
CA ARG A 114 0.29 -0.98 -11.30
C ARG A 114 -0.70 -0.56 -10.24
N LEU A 115 -1.82 -1.26 -10.10
CA LEU A 115 -2.83 -0.98 -9.08
C LEU A 115 -2.22 -1.10 -7.69
N HIS A 116 -1.45 -2.16 -7.44
CA HIS A 116 -0.76 -2.35 -6.17
C HIS A 116 0.23 -1.21 -5.87
N LEU A 117 1.02 -0.78 -6.85
CA LEU A 117 1.93 0.36 -6.68
C LEU A 117 1.20 1.67 -6.32
N LEU A 118 -0.01 1.88 -6.84
CA LEU A 118 -0.84 3.04 -6.46
C LEU A 118 -1.33 2.92 -5.02
N GLU A 119 -1.70 1.72 -4.55
CA GLU A 119 -2.01 1.51 -3.13
C GLU A 119 -0.81 1.83 -2.24
N LEU A 120 0.40 1.40 -2.62
CA LEU A 120 1.61 1.72 -1.85
C LEU A 120 1.93 3.22 -1.84
N TYR A 121 1.61 3.96 -2.90
CA TYR A 121 1.67 5.43 -2.88
C TYR A 121 0.69 6.02 -1.87
N SER A 122 -0.53 5.50 -1.81
CA SER A 122 -1.52 5.93 -0.82
C SER A 122 -1.07 5.63 0.62
N VAL A 123 -0.39 4.51 0.89
CA VAL A 123 0.17 4.25 2.22
C VAL A 123 1.20 5.32 2.63
N VAL A 124 2.08 5.71 1.70
CA VAL A 124 3.17 6.65 1.96
C VAL A 124 2.68 8.11 1.97
N GLY A 125 1.64 8.41 1.19
CA GLY A 125 1.09 9.73 1.00
C GLY A 125 1.60 10.41 -0.28
N ASP A 126 0.68 11.02 -1.02
CA ASP A 126 0.94 11.56 -2.37
C ASP A 126 1.94 12.74 -2.40
N GLN A 127 2.14 13.41 -1.27
CA GLN A 127 3.08 14.53 -1.16
C GLN A 127 4.54 14.08 -0.89
N ASP A 128 4.78 12.78 -0.67
CA ASP A 128 6.12 12.26 -0.42
C ASP A 128 6.97 12.31 -1.71
N GLU A 129 8.20 12.82 -1.59
CA GLU A 129 9.11 12.96 -2.74
C GLU A 129 9.41 11.61 -3.41
N ARG A 130 9.43 10.51 -2.66
CA ARG A 130 9.64 9.15 -3.19
C ARG A 130 8.47 8.70 -4.05
N VAL A 131 7.24 9.08 -3.71
CA VAL A 131 6.05 8.85 -4.54
C VAL A 131 6.17 9.63 -5.84
N ALA A 132 6.51 10.92 -5.78
CA ALA A 132 6.68 11.75 -6.96
C ALA A 132 7.78 11.21 -7.91
N LEU A 133 8.92 10.77 -7.37
CA LEU A 133 10.00 10.14 -8.12
C LEU A 133 9.56 8.81 -8.76
N SER A 134 8.86 7.97 -8.00
CA SER A 134 8.38 6.68 -8.51
C SER A 134 7.35 6.83 -9.61
N ARG A 135 6.41 7.80 -9.51
CA ARG A 135 5.45 8.12 -10.58
C ARG A 135 6.15 8.51 -11.88
N ARG A 136 7.24 9.30 -11.81
CA ARG A 136 8.07 9.64 -12.99
C ARG A 136 8.73 8.40 -13.60
N LYS A 137 9.30 7.52 -12.78
CA LYS A 137 9.92 6.27 -13.25
C LYS A 137 8.88 5.32 -13.86
N LEU A 138 7.70 5.21 -13.25
CA LEU A 138 6.58 4.43 -13.78
C LEU A 138 6.16 4.96 -15.16
N ALA A 139 5.98 6.26 -15.31
CA ALA A 139 5.66 6.85 -16.61
C ALA A 139 6.71 6.49 -17.66
N ALA A 140 8.01 6.60 -17.34
CA ALA A 140 9.09 6.24 -18.24
C ALA A 140 9.13 4.74 -18.60
N ALA A 141 8.67 3.85 -17.72
CA ALA A 141 8.59 2.40 -17.98
C ALA A 141 7.39 1.99 -18.84
N LEU A 142 6.46 2.90 -19.14
CA LEU A 142 5.27 2.64 -19.94
C LEU A 142 5.40 3.05 -21.41
N PHE A 143 6.50 3.73 -21.78
CA PHE A 143 6.82 4.19 -23.13
C PHE A 143 8.08 3.48 -23.63
#